data_AF-A0A1M5NT68-F1
#
_entry.id   AF-A0A1M5NT68-F1
#
_cell.length_a   1.000
_cell.length_b   1.000
_cell.length_c   1.000
_cell.angle_alpha   90.00
_cell.angle_beta   90.00
_cell.angle_gamma   90.00
#
_symmetry.space_group_name_H-M   'P 1'
#
loop_
_entity.id
_entity.type
_entity.pdbx_description
1 polymer ?
#
loop_
_entity_poly.entity_id
_entity_poly.type
_entity_poly.pdbx_seq_one_letter_code
_entity_poly.pdbx_strand_id
1 'polypeptide(L)'
;MSRTKANLVLVCSALLIGCAPPVDDELISYFGAPEQDLAVAKNAVEICGNTSPKAREEAFRNIGFVNATFVNSERSIDDVDGLLLIEPESDVVVKLGQDGGVSGCIVGLKGMSPEQSFNLALIWVRKFGAVSNTELGQGLTPNAIEAWRFRGDGFPIFIAAYKTWDLLEEPGAAVRLSH
;
A
#
# COMPACT_ATOMS: atom_id res chain seq x y z
N MET A 1 -22.91 48.16 44.98
CA MET A 1 -21.65 47.43 45.22
C MET A 1 -21.51 46.34 44.18
N SER A 2 -20.30 46.25 43.62
CA SER A 2 -19.95 45.60 42.36
C SER A 2 -20.25 44.10 42.31
N ARG A 3 -20.88 43.62 41.24
CA ARG A 3 -20.93 42.19 40.85
C ARG A 3 -19.90 41.98 39.74
N THR A 4 -18.81 41.34 40.08
CA THR A 4 -17.76 40.88 39.17
C THR A 4 -18.34 39.83 38.23
N LYS A 5 -18.37 40.10 36.92
CA LYS A 5 -18.69 39.10 35.90
C LYS A 5 -17.45 38.23 35.70
N ALA A 6 -17.55 36.95 35.99
CA ALA A 6 -16.57 35.96 35.58
C ALA A 6 -16.74 35.72 34.08
N ASN A 7 -15.77 36.16 33.27
CA ASN A 7 -15.66 35.78 31.88
C ASN A 7 -15.17 34.34 31.82
N LEU A 8 -16.06 33.42 31.46
CA LEU A 8 -15.72 32.06 31.08
C LEU A 8 -15.03 32.13 29.71
N VAL A 9 -13.69 32.17 29.71
CA VAL A 9 -12.90 32.00 28.48
C VAL A 9 -12.92 30.52 28.16
N LEU A 10 -13.84 30.13 27.26
CA LEU A 10 -13.86 28.80 26.67
C LEU A 10 -12.69 28.74 25.68
N VAL A 11 -11.55 28.24 26.15
CA VAL A 11 -10.42 27.89 25.30
C VAL A 11 -10.85 26.65 24.51
N CYS A 12 -11.42 26.89 23.33
CA CYS A 12 -11.51 25.88 22.27
C CYS A 12 -10.07 25.54 21.88
N SER A 13 -9.52 24.52 22.52
CA SER A 13 -8.31 23.84 22.06
C SER A 13 -8.60 23.29 20.67
N ALA A 14 -8.19 24.03 19.65
CA ALA A 14 -8.07 23.58 18.28
C ALA A 14 -7.10 22.38 18.28
N LEU A 15 -7.68 21.18 18.32
CA LEU A 15 -7.00 19.93 18.02
C LEU A 15 -6.61 20.00 16.53
N LEU A 16 -5.44 20.55 16.27
CA LEU A 16 -4.68 20.38 15.04
C LEU A 16 -4.25 18.90 14.95
N ILE A 17 -5.19 17.98 14.81
CA ILE A 17 -4.90 16.62 14.36
C ILE A 17 -4.78 16.74 12.84
N GLY A 18 -3.55 16.61 12.34
CA GLY A 18 -3.22 16.74 10.93
C GLY A 18 -4.18 15.93 10.06
N CYS A 19 -4.95 16.64 9.23
CA CYS A 19 -5.89 16.08 8.27
C CYS A 19 -5.10 15.38 7.15
N ALA A 20 -4.70 14.13 7.36
CA ALA A 20 -4.63 13.24 6.23
C ALA A 20 -6.03 13.25 5.58
N PRO A 21 -6.13 13.41 4.25
CA PRO A 21 -7.43 13.38 3.60
C PRO A 21 -8.15 12.08 3.97
N PRO A 22 -9.48 12.11 4.12
CA PRO A 22 -10.25 10.90 4.37
C PRO A 22 -9.97 9.89 3.25
N VAL A 23 -9.98 8.60 3.61
CA VAL A 23 -9.95 7.53 2.60
C VAL A 23 -11.21 7.67 1.75
N ASP A 24 -11.06 7.57 0.44
CA ASP A 24 -12.20 7.47 -0.45
C ASP A 24 -12.81 6.08 -0.33
N ASP A 25 -13.94 5.99 0.37
CA ASP A 25 -14.63 4.73 0.61
C ASP A 25 -15.19 4.13 -0.69
N GLU A 26 -15.36 4.91 -1.76
CA GLU A 26 -15.79 4.40 -3.08
C GLU A 26 -14.73 3.51 -3.73
N LEU A 27 -13.45 3.69 -3.37
CA LEU A 27 -12.33 2.89 -3.87
C LEU A 27 -12.06 1.64 -3.03
N ILE A 28 -12.82 1.40 -1.96
CA ILE A 28 -12.70 0.19 -1.15
C ILE A 28 -13.58 -0.91 -1.73
N SER A 29 -12.99 -2.05 -2.08
CA SER A 29 -13.76 -3.24 -2.46
C SER A 29 -14.21 -4.04 -1.23
N TYR A 30 -15.51 -4.36 -1.15
CA TYR A 30 -16.09 -5.15 -0.07
C TYR A 30 -16.36 -6.62 -0.43
N PHE A 31 -16.37 -6.96 -1.72
CA PHE A 31 -16.77 -8.30 -2.20
C PHE A 31 -15.60 -9.26 -2.41
N GLY A 32 -14.37 -8.74 -2.40
CA GLY A 32 -13.15 -9.50 -2.65
C GLY A 32 -12.95 -9.82 -4.13
N ALA A 33 -11.69 -9.97 -4.52
CA ALA A 33 -11.30 -10.35 -5.87
C ALA A 33 -11.50 -11.86 -6.09
N PRO A 34 -11.70 -12.31 -7.34
CA PRO A 34 -11.73 -13.73 -7.70
C PRO A 34 -10.48 -14.49 -7.24
N GLU A 35 -10.63 -15.77 -6.91
CA GLU A 35 -9.52 -16.60 -6.43
C GLU A 35 -8.37 -16.72 -7.46
N GLN A 36 -8.71 -16.74 -8.76
CA GLN A 36 -7.73 -16.80 -9.84
C GLN A 36 -6.80 -15.58 -9.83
N ASP A 37 -7.35 -14.38 -9.76
CA ASP A 37 -6.56 -13.15 -9.73
C ASP A 37 -5.78 -13.02 -8.42
N LEU A 38 -6.37 -13.48 -7.31
CA LEU A 38 -5.68 -13.52 -6.02
C LEU A 38 -4.48 -14.48 -6.05
N ALA A 39 -4.56 -15.58 -6.78
CA ALA A 39 -3.43 -16.49 -6.98
C ALA A 39 -2.30 -15.83 -7.80
N VAL A 40 -2.64 -15.04 -8.82
CA VAL A 40 -1.66 -14.24 -9.58
C VAL A 40 -1.02 -13.18 -8.67
N ALA A 41 -1.81 -12.46 -7.88
CA ALA A 41 -1.31 -11.47 -6.91
C ALA A 41 -0.39 -12.12 -5.87
N LYS A 42 -0.74 -13.31 -5.38
CA LYS A 42 0.12 -14.08 -4.48
C LYS A 42 1.46 -14.42 -5.11
N ASN A 43 1.47 -14.87 -6.36
CA ASN A 43 2.72 -15.14 -7.09
C ASN A 43 3.56 -13.86 -7.25
N ALA A 44 2.94 -12.72 -7.55
CA ALA A 44 3.61 -11.43 -7.62
C ALA A 44 4.25 -11.01 -6.28
N VAL A 45 3.52 -11.21 -5.17
CA VAL A 45 4.03 -11.00 -3.81
C VAL A 45 5.24 -11.90 -3.53
N GLU A 46 5.18 -13.18 -3.91
CA GLU A 46 6.31 -14.11 -3.77
C GLU A 46 7.53 -13.67 -4.58
N ILE A 47 7.35 -13.24 -5.83
CA ILE A 47 8.44 -12.70 -6.66
C ILE A 47 9.10 -11.50 -5.99
N CYS A 48 8.31 -10.54 -5.50
CA CYS A 48 8.83 -9.36 -4.85
C CYS A 48 9.60 -9.67 -3.56
N GLY A 49 9.15 -10.65 -2.78
CA GLY A 49 9.85 -11.10 -1.58
C GLY A 49 11.12 -11.90 -1.89
N ASN A 50 11.14 -12.70 -2.95
CA ASN A 50 12.22 -13.64 -3.24
C ASN A 50 13.30 -13.09 -4.18
N THR A 51 13.01 -12.00 -4.89
CA THR A 51 13.89 -11.45 -5.92
C THR A 51 14.50 -10.13 -5.46
N SER A 52 15.80 -9.95 -5.72
CA SER A 52 16.46 -8.67 -5.47
C SER A 52 15.81 -7.55 -6.29
N PRO A 53 15.76 -6.30 -5.80
CA PRO A 53 15.11 -5.19 -6.51
C PRO A 53 15.54 -5.04 -7.97
N LYS A 54 16.82 -5.28 -8.28
CA LYS A 54 17.39 -5.16 -9.63
C LYS A 54 16.91 -6.25 -10.60
N ALA A 55 16.47 -7.41 -10.09
CA ALA A 55 16.07 -8.56 -10.89
C ALA A 55 14.54 -8.75 -10.95
N ARG A 56 13.76 -7.93 -10.22
CA ARG A 56 12.29 -8.08 -10.15
C ARG A 56 11.62 -7.88 -11.49
N GLU A 57 12.02 -6.86 -12.24
CA GLU A 57 11.44 -6.58 -13.55
C GLU A 57 11.58 -7.79 -14.48
N GLU A 58 12.79 -8.34 -14.58
CA GLU A 58 13.06 -9.52 -15.40
C GLU A 58 12.24 -10.73 -14.93
N ALA A 59 12.17 -10.97 -13.62
CA ALA A 59 11.37 -12.05 -13.05
C ALA A 59 9.88 -11.94 -13.42
N PHE A 60 9.32 -10.74 -13.41
CA PHE A 60 7.93 -10.50 -13.83
C PHE A 60 7.73 -10.70 -15.33
N ARG A 61 8.64 -10.17 -16.16
CA ARG A 61 8.57 -10.37 -17.62
C ARG A 61 8.61 -11.84 -18.01
N ASN A 62 9.41 -12.65 -17.31
CA ASN A 62 9.52 -14.09 -17.56
C ASN A 62 8.24 -14.88 -17.28
N ILE A 63 7.31 -14.32 -16.49
CA ILE A 63 6.01 -14.94 -16.20
C ILE A 63 4.83 -14.26 -16.90
N GLY A 64 5.10 -13.40 -17.89
CA GLY A 64 4.08 -12.82 -18.77
C GLY A 64 3.59 -11.42 -18.40
N PHE A 65 4.12 -10.79 -17.33
CA PHE A 65 3.79 -9.41 -17.03
C PHE A 65 4.39 -8.47 -18.08
N VAL A 66 3.62 -7.46 -18.49
CA VAL A 66 4.00 -6.48 -19.51
C VAL A 66 3.94 -5.07 -18.94
N ASN A 67 4.58 -4.11 -19.62
CA ASN A 67 4.50 -2.72 -19.20
C ASN A 67 3.08 -2.21 -19.38
N ALA A 68 2.55 -1.55 -18.35
CA ALA A 68 1.28 -0.87 -18.47
C ALA A 68 1.40 0.25 -19.51
N THR A 69 0.50 0.27 -20.50
CA THR A 69 0.36 1.37 -21.44
C THR A 69 -0.99 2.02 -21.18
N PHE A 70 -1.06 2.96 -20.24
CA PHE A 70 -2.30 3.69 -19.98
C PHE A 70 -2.48 4.75 -21.07
N VAL A 71 -3.49 4.57 -21.92
CA VAL A 71 -3.71 5.44 -23.09
C VAL A 71 -4.40 6.76 -22.69
N ASN A 72 -5.01 6.87 -21.51
CA ASN A 72 -5.82 8.04 -21.12
C ASN A 72 -5.95 8.28 -19.60
N SER A 73 -4.96 7.94 -18.76
CA SER A 73 -5.04 8.36 -17.35
C SER A 73 -4.62 9.83 -17.23
N GLU A 74 -5.50 10.68 -16.68
CA GLU A 74 -5.16 12.09 -16.35
C GLU A 74 -3.95 12.20 -15.43
N ARG A 75 -3.60 11.11 -14.72
CA ARG A 75 -2.28 10.89 -14.14
C ARG A 75 -1.38 10.24 -15.18
N SER A 76 -0.54 11.04 -15.83
CA SER A 76 0.48 10.51 -16.74
C SER A 76 1.39 9.53 -16.00
N ILE A 77 1.85 8.49 -16.70
CA ILE A 77 2.86 7.53 -16.19
C ILE A 77 4.13 8.26 -15.70
N ASP A 78 4.40 9.47 -16.19
CA ASP A 78 5.55 10.30 -15.80
C ASP A 78 5.45 10.87 -14.37
N ASP A 79 4.26 10.87 -13.74
CA ASP A 79 4.07 11.32 -12.35
C ASP A 79 4.14 10.16 -11.32
N VAL A 80 4.35 8.93 -11.80
CA VAL A 80 4.44 7.75 -10.95
C VAL A 80 5.90 7.32 -10.88
N ASP A 81 6.64 7.74 -9.85
CA ASP A 81 8.01 7.25 -9.60
C ASP A 81 8.02 5.71 -9.58
N GLY A 82 8.46 5.08 -10.68
CA GLY A 82 8.53 3.63 -10.85
C GLY A 82 7.99 3.07 -12.18
N LEU A 83 8.27 1.78 -12.42
CA LEU A 83 7.77 0.96 -13.51
C LEU A 83 6.45 0.27 -13.11
N LEU A 84 5.41 0.47 -13.91
CA LEU A 84 4.14 -0.24 -13.79
C LEU A 84 4.09 -1.45 -14.72
N LEU A 85 3.78 -2.61 -14.14
CA LEU A 85 3.63 -3.88 -14.81
C LEU A 85 2.21 -4.40 -14.60
N ILE A 86 1.60 -4.96 -15.64
CA ILE A 86 0.28 -5.60 -15.60
C ILE A 86 0.40 -7.04 -16.04
N GLU A 87 -0.46 -7.90 -15.52
CA GLU A 87 -0.65 -9.24 -16.06
C GLU A 87 -1.84 -9.19 -17.05
N PRO A 88 -1.68 -9.54 -18.33
CA PRO A 88 -2.71 -9.29 -19.34
C PRO A 88 -4.05 -10.01 -19.15
N GLU A 89 -4.06 -11.13 -18.42
CA GLU A 89 -5.20 -12.03 -18.29
C GLU A 89 -5.85 -11.96 -16.89
N SER A 90 -5.45 -10.99 -16.07
CA SER A 90 -5.97 -10.76 -14.72
C SER A 90 -5.93 -9.27 -14.37
N ASP A 91 -6.65 -8.88 -13.32
CA ASP A 91 -6.65 -7.50 -12.85
C ASP A 91 -5.48 -7.18 -11.88
N VAL A 92 -4.39 -7.95 -11.94
CA VAL A 92 -3.20 -7.73 -11.11
C VAL A 92 -2.29 -6.70 -11.73
N VAL A 93 -1.90 -5.72 -10.93
CA VAL A 93 -0.92 -4.71 -11.32
C VAL A 93 0.20 -4.72 -10.29
N VAL A 94 1.42 -4.42 -10.75
CA VAL A 94 2.62 -4.33 -9.92
C VAL A 94 3.32 -3.02 -10.22
N LYS A 95 3.62 -2.24 -9.17
CA LYS A 95 4.50 -1.08 -9.26
C LYS A 95 5.87 -1.41 -8.65
N LEU A 96 6.91 -1.31 -9.46
CA LEU A 96 8.30 -1.38 -9.02
C LEU A 96 8.85 0.06 -8.99
N GLY A 97 9.37 0.55 -7.87
CA GLY A 97 9.81 1.95 -7.81
C GLY A 97 10.94 2.19 -6.84
N GLN A 98 11.52 3.38 -6.93
CA GLN A 98 12.40 3.92 -5.89
C GLN A 98 11.72 5.13 -5.27
N ASP A 99 11.51 5.11 -3.96
CA ASP A 99 10.95 6.21 -3.20
C ASP A 99 12.01 6.69 -2.21
N GLY A 100 12.58 7.87 -2.44
CA GLY A 100 13.67 8.39 -1.61
C GLY A 100 14.92 7.50 -1.54
N GLY A 101 15.20 6.72 -2.60
CA GLY A 101 16.31 5.75 -2.65
C GLY A 101 15.98 4.37 -2.07
N VAL A 102 14.75 4.17 -1.57
CA VAL A 102 14.24 2.89 -1.05
C VAL A 102 13.56 2.14 -2.18
N SER A 103 13.96 0.89 -2.40
CA SER A 103 13.36 0.06 -3.45
C SER A 103 12.01 -0.50 -2.99
N GLY A 104 10.94 -0.13 -3.70
CA GLY A 104 9.58 -0.55 -3.46
C GLY A 104 9.09 -1.61 -4.46
N CYS A 105 8.30 -2.55 -3.98
CA CYS A 105 7.36 -3.31 -4.79
C CYS A 105 5.96 -3.14 -4.18
N ILE A 106 5.01 -2.71 -4.99
CA ILE A 106 3.60 -2.64 -4.64
C ILE A 106 2.87 -3.63 -5.53
N VAL A 107 2.09 -4.52 -4.94
CA VAL A 107 1.19 -5.42 -5.66
C VAL A 107 -0.21 -5.00 -5.28
N GLY A 108 -1.04 -4.70 -6.27
CA GLY A 108 -2.45 -4.50 -6.01
C GLY A 108 -3.30 -5.23 -7.03
N LEU A 109 -4.58 -5.28 -6.72
CA LEU A 109 -5.53 -6.10 -7.43
C LEU A 109 -6.89 -5.40 -7.36
N LYS A 110 -7.49 -5.18 -8.54
CA LYS A 110 -8.86 -4.71 -8.65
C LYS A 110 -9.81 -5.67 -7.95
N GLY A 111 -10.81 -5.13 -7.26
CA GLY A 111 -11.76 -5.91 -6.48
C GLY A 111 -11.19 -6.51 -5.20
N MET A 112 -9.87 -6.42 -4.93
CA MET A 112 -9.28 -6.99 -3.72
C MET A 112 -9.82 -6.30 -2.46
N SER A 113 -10.30 -7.09 -1.50
CA SER A 113 -10.77 -6.54 -0.23
C SER A 113 -9.60 -6.18 0.70
N PRO A 114 -9.82 -5.29 1.68
CA PRO A 114 -8.83 -5.04 2.73
C PRO A 114 -8.33 -6.33 3.42
N GLU A 115 -9.22 -7.29 3.69
CA GLU A 115 -8.84 -8.57 4.30
C GLU A 115 -7.90 -9.39 3.40
N GLN A 116 -8.17 -9.47 2.10
CA GLN A 116 -7.29 -10.15 1.15
C GLN A 116 -5.92 -9.45 1.07
N SER A 117 -5.90 -8.12 1.08
CA SER A 117 -4.66 -7.33 1.13
C SER A 117 -3.86 -7.63 2.39
N PHE A 118 -4.50 -7.66 3.56
CA PHE A 118 -3.85 -8.04 4.81
C PHE A 118 -3.23 -9.44 4.72
N ASN A 119 -3.99 -10.43 4.23
CA ASN A 119 -3.54 -11.81 4.10
C ASN A 119 -2.35 -11.96 3.14
N LEU A 120 -2.32 -11.21 2.04
CA LEU A 120 -1.17 -11.16 1.13
C LEU A 120 0.08 -10.60 1.82
N ALA A 121 -0.05 -9.50 2.56
CA ALA A 121 1.09 -8.88 3.25
C ALA A 121 1.73 -9.84 4.27
N LEU A 122 0.94 -10.71 4.91
CA LEU A 122 1.45 -11.70 5.87
C LEU A 122 2.48 -12.68 5.26
N ILE A 123 2.50 -12.84 3.94
CA ILE A 123 3.54 -13.64 3.25
C ILE A 123 4.91 -13.01 3.49
N TRP A 124 5.04 -11.69 3.28
CA TRP A 124 6.28 -10.96 3.57
C TRP A 124 6.56 -10.87 5.06
N VAL A 125 5.54 -10.64 5.90
CA VAL A 125 5.71 -10.55 7.36
C VAL A 125 6.34 -11.83 7.91
N ARG A 126 5.80 -13.00 7.54
CA ARG A 126 6.36 -14.29 7.93
C ARG A 126 7.77 -14.51 7.39
N LYS A 127 8.00 -14.13 6.12
CA LYS A 127 9.30 -14.30 5.48
C LYS A 127 10.40 -13.50 6.17
N PHE A 128 10.13 -12.23 6.49
CA PHE A 128 11.14 -11.32 7.03
C PHE A 128 11.14 -11.25 8.56
N GLY A 129 10.20 -11.92 9.24
CA GLY A 129 10.04 -11.80 10.69
C GLY A 129 9.72 -10.36 11.12
N ALA A 130 8.88 -9.66 10.34
CA ALA A 130 8.53 -8.27 10.61
C ALA A 130 7.55 -8.17 11.79
N VAL A 131 7.68 -7.09 12.57
CA VAL A 131 6.85 -6.80 13.74
C VAL A 131 5.87 -5.69 13.39
N SER A 132 4.63 -5.76 13.88
CA SER A 132 3.60 -4.76 13.53
C SER A 132 3.91 -3.39 14.11
N ASN A 133 3.40 -2.34 13.46
CA ASN A 133 3.48 -0.98 13.97
C ASN A 133 2.75 -0.84 15.30
N THR A 134 1.61 -1.53 15.44
CA THR A 134 0.85 -1.62 16.70
C THR A 134 1.73 -2.11 17.86
N GLU A 135 2.47 -3.21 17.67
CA GLU A 135 3.41 -3.73 18.67
C GLU A 135 4.56 -2.76 18.97
N LEU A 136 4.94 -1.94 18.00
CA LEU A 136 5.98 -0.91 18.13
C LEU A 136 5.45 0.42 18.72
N GLY A 137 4.16 0.51 19.07
CA GLY A 137 3.53 1.73 19.55
C GLY A 137 3.46 2.84 18.49
N GLN A 138 3.45 2.45 17.21
CA GLN A 138 3.39 3.36 16.06
C GLN A 138 1.97 3.41 15.51
N GLY A 139 1.54 4.60 15.10
CA GLY A 139 0.24 4.79 14.45
C GLY A 139 0.23 4.30 13.00
N LEU A 140 -0.97 4.29 12.42
CA LEU A 140 -1.22 3.99 11.02
C LEU A 140 -1.76 5.21 10.30
N THR A 141 -1.46 5.31 9.01
CA THR A 141 -2.19 6.23 8.10
C THR A 141 -3.63 5.74 7.94
N PRO A 142 -4.63 6.63 7.73
CA PRO A 142 -6.03 6.23 7.57
C PRO A 142 -6.28 5.15 6.50
N ASN A 143 -5.47 5.14 5.44
CA ASN A 143 -5.58 4.16 4.35
C ASN A 143 -4.86 2.84 4.63
N ALA A 144 -3.98 2.78 5.63
CA ALA A 144 -3.35 1.52 6.02
C ALA A 144 -4.30 0.68 6.88
N ILE A 145 -4.28 -0.62 6.64
CA ILE A 145 -4.93 -1.64 7.48
C ILE A 145 -3.99 -1.99 8.63
N GLU A 146 -2.73 -2.25 8.28
CA GLU A 146 -1.63 -2.52 9.20
C GLU A 146 -0.31 -2.27 8.45
N ALA A 147 0.74 -1.99 9.20
CA ALA A 147 2.10 -1.90 8.69
C ALA A 147 3.06 -2.65 9.60
N TRP A 148 4.14 -3.15 9.04
CA TRP A 148 5.15 -3.91 9.76
C TRP A 148 6.54 -3.41 9.41
N ARG A 149 7.46 -3.62 10.34
CA ARG A 149 8.87 -3.32 10.15
C ARG A 149 9.73 -4.47 10.62
N PHE A 150 10.75 -4.80 9.84
CA PHE A 150 11.89 -5.58 10.30
C PHE A 150 13.13 -4.69 10.40
N ARG A 151 13.85 -4.77 11.53
CA ARG A 151 15.13 -4.10 11.76
C ARG A 151 16.20 -5.17 12.02
N GLY A 152 16.83 -5.65 10.96
CA GLY A 152 18.09 -6.40 11.04
C GLY A 152 19.30 -5.48 10.90
N ASP A 153 20.51 -6.04 10.90
CA ASP A 153 21.79 -5.30 10.76
C ASP A 153 22.01 -4.65 9.37
N GLY A 154 21.01 -4.72 8.49
CA GLY A 154 21.04 -4.17 7.12
C GLY A 154 19.99 -3.08 6.89
N PHE A 155 19.46 -3.02 5.66
CA PHE A 155 18.41 -2.07 5.31
C PHE A 155 17.08 -2.45 5.97
N PRO A 156 16.36 -1.49 6.58
CA PRO A 156 15.08 -1.76 7.21
C PRO A 156 14.06 -2.20 6.16
N ILE A 157 13.32 -3.26 6.46
CA ILE A 157 12.22 -3.71 5.58
C ILE A 157 10.92 -3.14 6.13
N PHE A 158 10.16 -2.49 5.27
CA PHE A 158 8.82 -1.98 5.57
C PHE A 158 7.79 -2.73 4.74
N ILE A 159 6.72 -3.16 5.40
CA ILE A 159 5.59 -3.84 4.78
C ILE A 159 4.33 -3.07 5.16
N ALA A 160 3.39 -2.92 4.24
CA ALA A 160 2.09 -2.34 4.53
C ALA A 160 0.99 -3.03 3.72
N ALA A 161 -0.20 -3.12 4.31
CA ALA A 161 -1.43 -3.49 3.64
C ALA A 161 -2.37 -2.27 3.63
N TYR A 162 -2.96 -1.95 2.48
CA TYR A 162 -3.80 -0.78 2.28
C TYR A 162 -5.24 -1.16 1.96
N LYS A 163 -6.18 -0.26 2.28
CA LYS A 163 -7.61 -0.43 2.01
C LYS A 163 -7.96 -0.12 0.56
N THR A 164 -7.21 0.79 -0.05
CA THR A 164 -7.36 1.20 -1.45
C THR A 164 -6.04 1.08 -2.20
N TRP A 165 -6.12 1.17 -3.52
CA TRP A 165 -4.95 1.43 -4.34
C TRP A 165 -5.09 2.74 -5.10
N ASP A 166 -4.35 3.74 -4.63
CA ASP A 166 -4.30 5.10 -5.16
C ASP A 166 -3.77 5.22 -6.61
N LEU A 167 -3.27 4.15 -7.23
CA LEU A 167 -2.87 4.13 -8.65
C LEU A 167 -3.98 3.64 -9.59
N LEU A 168 -5.04 3.05 -9.06
CA LEU A 168 -6.19 2.64 -9.83
C LEU A 168 -7.37 3.57 -9.49
N GLU A 169 -8.12 3.97 -10.50
CA GLU A 169 -9.40 4.66 -10.33
C GLU A 169 -10.55 3.69 -10.04
N GLU A 170 -10.21 2.42 -9.76
CA GLU A 170 -11.15 1.35 -9.57
C GLU A 170 -11.04 0.77 -8.15
N PRO A 171 -12.15 0.27 -7.57
CA PRO A 171 -12.12 -0.31 -6.25
C PRO A 171 -11.17 -1.49 -6.15
N GLY A 172 -10.36 -1.54 -5.10
CA GLY A 172 -9.34 -2.57 -4.91
C GLY A 172 -8.44 -2.24 -3.74
N ALA A 173 -7.42 -3.05 -3.52
CA ALA A 173 -6.48 -2.87 -2.43
C ALA A 173 -5.05 -3.13 -2.89
N ALA A 174 -4.07 -2.87 -2.02
CA ALA A 174 -2.67 -3.08 -2.35
C ALA A 174 -1.81 -3.44 -1.14
N VAL A 175 -0.73 -4.17 -1.41
CA VAL A 175 0.34 -4.45 -0.44
C VAL A 175 1.65 -3.84 -0.94
N ARG A 176 2.44 -3.28 -0.01
CA ARG A 176 3.75 -2.69 -0.31
C ARG A 176 4.85 -3.39 0.48
N LEU A 177 5.97 -3.63 -0.18
CA LEU A 177 7.24 -4.06 0.39
C LEU A 177 8.31 -3.04 0.00
N SER A 178 9.05 -2.51 0.98
CA SER A 178 10.13 -1.53 0.74
C SER A 178 11.40 -1.88 1.53
N HIS A 179 12.57 -1.61 0.95
CA HIS A 179 13.92 -1.91 1.49
C HIS A 179 14.87 -0.79 1.14
#